data_AF-A0A933KGH1-F1
#
_entry.id   AF-A0A933KGH1-F1
#
_cell.length_a   1.000
_cell.length_b   1.000
_cell.length_c   1.000
_cell.angle_alpha   90.00
_cell.angle_beta   90.00
_cell.angle_gamma   90.00
#
_symmetry.space_group_name_H-M   'P 1'
#
loop_
_entity.id
_entity.type
_entity.pdbx_description
1 polymer ?
#
loop_
_entity_poly.entity_id
_entity_poly.type
_entity_poly.pdbx_seq_one_letter_code
_entity_poly.pdbx_strand_id
1 'polypeptide(L)'
;MNRLVIDCPDDLLLAVGSNWQQFEQEAKFALAAKLYELGRLSSGRAARLAGMDRVSFLLGLHRVGVAAIDLDEEEFEHDARYAREG
;
A
#
# COMPACT_ATOMS: atom_id res chain seq x y z
N MET A 1 1.76 8.49 15.62
CA MET A 1 2.21 7.40 14.73
C MET A 1 1.73 6.09 15.35
N ASN A 2 1.01 5.28 14.59
CA ASN A 2 0.51 3.98 15.05
C ASN A 2 1.39 2.86 14.48
N ARG A 3 1.53 1.74 15.21
CA ARG A 3 2.35 0.59 14.81
C ARG A 3 1.45 -0.63 14.61
N LEU A 4 1.60 -1.29 13.47
CA LEU A 4 1.06 -2.63 13.22
C LEU A 4 2.15 -3.65 13.55
N VAL A 5 1.83 -4.66 14.35
CA VAL A 5 2.72 -5.78 14.69
C VAL A 5 2.11 -7.05 14.14
N ILE A 6 2.91 -7.85 13.45
CA ILE A 6 2.50 -9.10 12.81
C ILE A 6 3.43 -10.19 13.30
N ASP A 7 2.89 -11.18 13.99
CA ASP A 7 3.66 -12.38 14.35
C ASP A 7 3.90 -13.21 13.08
N CYS A 8 5.18 -13.45 12.79
CA CYS A 8 5.63 -14.12 11.58
C CYS A 8 6.27 -15.46 11.96
N PRO A 9 6.06 -16.53 11.17
CA PRO A 9 6.80 -17.78 11.33
C PRO A 9 8.32 -17.57 11.20
N ASP A 10 9.10 -18.36 11.94
CA ASP A 10 10.57 -18.26 11.96
C ASP A 10 11.21 -18.53 10.59
N ASP A 11 10.53 -19.29 9.72
CA ASP A 11 10.99 -19.66 8.38
C ASP A 11 10.49 -18.72 7.28
N LEU A 12 9.74 -17.67 7.62
CA LEU A 12 9.13 -16.77 6.63
C LEU A 12 10.16 -16.18 5.67
N LEU A 13 11.24 -15.59 6.19
CA LEU A 13 12.28 -14.96 5.38
C LEU A 13 12.99 -15.95 4.45
N LEU A 14 13.12 -17.20 4.90
CA LEU A 14 13.66 -18.28 4.07
C LEU A 14 12.70 -18.62 2.93
N ALA A 15 11.41 -18.71 3.22
CA ALA A 15 10.37 -19.03 2.24
C ALA A 15 10.24 -17.94 1.15
N VAL A 16 10.37 -16.66 1.52
CA VAL A 16 10.30 -15.54 0.56
C VAL A 16 11.64 -15.16 -0.06
N GLY A 17 12.75 -15.72 0.42
CA GLY A 17 14.09 -15.43 -0.10
C GLY A 17 14.54 -13.98 0.11
N SER A 18 14.16 -13.36 1.23
CA SER A 18 14.45 -11.95 1.51
C SER A 18 14.96 -11.74 2.94
N ASN A 19 15.39 -10.51 3.25
CA ASN A 19 15.68 -10.09 4.63
C ASN A 19 14.53 -9.23 5.21
N TRP A 20 14.54 -9.01 6.52
CA TRP A 20 13.49 -8.21 7.18
C TRP A 20 13.27 -6.82 6.58
N GLN A 21 14.34 -6.13 6.18
CA GLN A 21 14.22 -4.80 5.61
C GLN A 21 13.51 -4.83 4.25
N GLN A 22 13.85 -5.78 3.39
CA GLN A 22 13.19 -5.97 2.09
C GLN A 22 11.73 -6.41 2.28
N PHE A 23 11.51 -7.42 3.14
CA PHE A 23 10.17 -7.92 3.44
C PHE A 23 9.25 -6.83 4.01
N GLU A 24 9.74 -5.99 4.92
CA GLU A 24 8.94 -4.91 5.50
C GLU A 24 8.49 -3.91 4.42
N GLN A 25 9.36 -3.57 3.47
CA GLN A 25 9.02 -2.67 2.37
C GLN A 25 8.01 -3.32 1.41
N GLU A 26 8.21 -4.59 1.06
CA GLU A 26 7.29 -5.35 0.22
C GLU A 26 5.91 -5.50 0.88
N ALA A 27 5.88 -5.81 2.18
CA ALA A 27 4.65 -5.94 2.95
C ALA A 27 3.90 -4.60 3.07
N LYS A 28 4.60 -3.49 3.31
CA LYS A 28 4.02 -2.13 3.32
C LYS A 28 3.43 -1.77 1.96
N PHE A 29 4.18 -2.04 0.88
CA PHE A 29 3.71 -1.78 -0.46
C PHE A 29 2.49 -2.64 -0.81
N ALA A 30 2.52 -3.94 -0.52
CA ALA A 30 1.40 -4.85 -0.77
C ALA A 30 0.14 -4.46 0.01
N LEU A 31 0.27 -4.08 1.28
CA LEU A 31 -0.85 -3.59 2.08
C LEU A 31 -1.45 -2.30 1.49
N ALA A 32 -0.60 -1.34 1.13
CA ALA A 32 -1.04 -0.10 0.51
C ALA A 32 -1.72 -0.33 -0.85
N ALA A 33 -1.12 -1.16 -1.69
CA ALA A 33 -1.67 -1.54 -3.00
C ALA A 33 -3.03 -2.23 -2.85
N LYS A 34 -3.18 -3.14 -1.89
CA LYS A 34 -4.45 -3.83 -1.66
C LYS A 34 -5.55 -2.88 -1.19
N LEU A 35 -5.23 -1.95 -0.30
CA LEU A 35 -6.19 -0.95 0.17
C LEU A 35 -6.58 0.03 -0.95
N TYR A 36 -5.65 0.39 -1.83
CA TYR A 36 -5.94 1.18 -3.02
C TYR A 36 -6.85 0.42 -4.01
N GLU A 37 -6.52 -0.83 -4.32
CA GLU A 37 -7.33 -1.70 -5.20
C GLU A 37 -8.77 -1.85 -4.70
N LEU A 38 -8.96 -1.87 -3.37
CA LEU A 38 -10.28 -1.95 -2.73
C LEU A 38 -11.01 -0.60 -2.63
N GLY A 39 -10.46 0.48 -3.20
CA GLY A 39 -11.03 1.85 -3.11
C GLY A 39 -11.02 2.43 -1.68
N ARG A 40 -10.24 1.82 -0.77
CA ARG A 40 -10.17 2.18 0.67
C ARG A 40 -9.11 3.20 0.98
N LEU A 41 -8.21 3.46 0.04
CA LEU A 41 -7.23 4.54 0.08
C LEU A 41 -7.14 5.16 -1.30
N SER A 42 -7.02 6.48 -1.35
CA SER A 42 -6.53 7.18 -2.54
C SER A 42 -5.08 6.79 -2.80
N SER A 43 -4.62 7.00 -4.04
CA SER A 43 -3.23 6.70 -4.41
C SER A 43 -2.24 7.54 -3.60
N GLY A 44 -2.57 8.79 -3.26
CA GLY A 44 -1.75 9.63 -2.40
C GLY A 44 -1.60 9.08 -0.97
N ARG A 45 -2.67 8.54 -0.39
CA ARG A 45 -2.64 7.95 0.96
C ARG A 45 -2.00 6.57 0.97
N ALA A 46 -2.24 5.77 -0.05
CA ALA A 46 -1.57 4.49 -0.24
C ALA A 46 -0.06 4.68 -0.40
N ALA A 47 0.38 5.64 -1.21
CA ALA A 47 1.80 5.99 -1.36
C ALA A 47 2.44 6.42 -0.03
N ARG A 48 1.74 7.24 0.78
CA ARG A 48 2.20 7.62 2.12
C ARG A 48 2.36 6.40 3.04
N LEU A 49 1.42 5.45 3.02
CA LEU A 49 1.51 4.20 3.79
C LEU A 49 2.69 3.34 3.32
N ALA A 50 2.92 3.28 2.01
CA ALA A 50 4.05 2.59 1.39
C ALA A 50 5.40 3.32 1.60
N GLY A 51 5.40 4.54 2.15
CA GLY A 51 6.61 5.32 2.40
C GLY A 51 7.28 5.86 1.14
N MET A 52 6.52 6.08 0.07
CA MET A 52 7.04 6.57 -1.23
C MET A 52 6.15 7.69 -1.81
N ASP A 53 6.61 8.33 -2.88
CA ASP A 53 5.81 9.32 -3.59
C ASP A 53 4.69 8.65 -4.43
N ARG A 54 3.66 9.43 -4.76
CA ARG A 54 2.47 8.97 -5.50
C ARG A 54 2.82 8.35 -6.86
N VAL A 55 3.77 8.94 -7.59
CA VAL A 55 4.12 8.47 -8.94
C VAL A 55 4.84 7.13 -8.86
N SER A 56 5.82 7.00 -7.96
CA SER A 56 6.50 5.72 -7.71
C SER A 56 5.54 4.62 -7.27
N PHE A 57 4.55 4.95 -6.43
CA PHE A 57 3.53 4.01 -6.01
C PHE A 57 2.68 3.50 -7.18
N LEU A 58 2.10 4.41 -7.97
CA LEU A 58 1.27 4.06 -9.13
C LEU A 58 2.05 3.24 -10.16
N LEU A 59 3.29 3.64 -10.45
CA LEU A 59 4.19 2.89 -11.32
C LEU A 59 4.51 1.50 -10.76
N GLY A 60 4.53 1.31 -9.44
CA GLY A 60 4.83 0.05 -8.78
C GLY A 60 3.68 -0.97 -8.78
N LEU A 61 2.43 -0.56 -9.00
CA LEU A 61 1.24 -1.42 -8.82
C LEU A 61 1.29 -2.71 -9.64
N HIS A 62 1.85 -2.65 -10.85
CA HIS A 62 2.02 -3.82 -11.71
C HIS A 62 2.84 -4.94 -11.06
N ARG A 63 3.76 -4.61 -10.15
CA ARG A 63 4.64 -5.58 -9.47
C ARG A 63 3.90 -6.52 -8.54
N VAL A 64 2.73 -6.12 -8.05
CA VAL A 64 1.89 -6.90 -7.14
C VAL A 64 0.59 -7.37 -7.78
N GLY A 65 0.51 -7.32 -9.12
CA GLY A 65 -0.66 -7.77 -9.87
C GLY A 65 -1.91 -6.90 -9.70
N VAL A 66 -1.76 -5.67 -9.19
CA VAL A 66 -2.85 -4.72 -9.07
C VAL A 66 -2.89 -3.89 -10.36
N ALA A 67 -4.04 -3.90 -11.04
CA ALA A 67 -4.26 -2.99 -12.16
C ALA A 67 -4.19 -1.55 -11.62
N ALA A 68 -3.50 -0.65 -12.33
CA ALA A 68 -3.69 0.77 -12.11
C ALA A 68 -5.13 1.09 -12.54
N ILE A 69 -6.06 1.10 -11.58
CA ILE A 69 -7.47 1.32 -11.87
C ILE A 69 -7.65 2.79 -12.29
N ASP A 70 -8.48 3.04 -13.32
CA ASP A 70 -8.99 4.37 -13.67
C ASP A 70 -9.91 4.87 -12.53
N LEU A 71 -9.32 5.40 -11.45
CA LEU A 71 -10.01 5.82 -10.22
C LEU A 71 -10.09 7.35 -10.07
N ASP A 72 -10.02 8.11 -11.17
CA ASP A 72 -9.99 9.58 -11.06
C ASP A 72 -11.23 10.15 -10.31
N GLU A 73 -12.41 9.52 -10.43
CA GLU A 73 -13.63 9.98 -9.75
C GLU A 73 -13.77 9.42 -8.31
N GLU A 74 -13.49 8.14 -8.09
CA GLU A 74 -13.54 7.52 -6.76
C GLU A 74 -12.42 8.03 -5.83
N GLU A 75 -11.23 8.32 -6.36
CA GLU A 75 -10.12 8.91 -5.61
C GLU A 75 -10.51 10.28 -5.04
N PHE A 76 -11.19 11.10 -5.84
CA PHE A 76 -11.63 12.43 -5.44
C PHE A 76 -12.69 12.36 -4.34
N GLU A 77 -13.70 11.49 -4.47
CA GLU A 77 -14.70 11.28 -3.41
C GLU A 77 -14.07 10.77 -2.12
N HIS A 78 -13.10 9.86 -2.24
CA HIS A 78 -12.44 9.27 -1.10
C HIS A 78 -11.58 10.29 -0.35
N ASP A 79 -10.82 11.13 -1.05
CA ASP A 79 -10.09 12.24 -0.42
C ASP A 79 -11.05 13.27 0.21
N ALA A 80 -12.19 13.56 -0.42
CA ALA A 80 -13.19 14.48 0.11
C ALA A 80 -13.91 13.95 1.37
N ARG A 81 -14.23 12.66 1.46
CA ARG A 81 -14.79 12.05 2.68
C ARG A 81 -13.83 12.17 3.85
N TYR A 82 -12.56 11.83 3.65
CA TYR A 82 -11.59 11.85 4.73
C TYR A 82 -11.21 13.24 5.20
N ALA A 83 -11.21 14.25 4.33
CA ALA A 83 -11.03 15.64 4.75
C ALA A 83 -12.15 16.15 5.68
N ARG A 84 -13.30 15.47 5.72
CA ARG A 84 -14.43 15.79 6.61
C ARG A 84 -14.44 14.99 7.91
N GLU A 85 -13.71 13.87 7.97
CA GLU A 85 -13.74 12.92 9.10
C GLU A 85 -12.44 12.86 9.92
N GLY A 86 -11.33 13.43 9.41
CA GLY A 86 -10.02 13.50 10.08
C GLY A 86 -9.67 14.89 10.59
#